data_AF-A0A2P8LEG7-F1
#
_entry.id   AF-A0A2P8LEG7-F1
#
_cell.length_a   1.000
_cell.length_b   1.000
_cell.length_c   1.000
_cell.angle_alpha   90.00
_cell.angle_beta   90.00
_cell.angle_gamma   90.00
#
_symmetry.space_group_name_H-M   'P 1'
#
loop_
_entity.id
_entity.type
_entity.pdbx_description
1 polymer ?
#
loop_
_entity_poly.entity_id
_entity_poly.type
_entity_poly.pdbx_seq_one_letter_code
_entity_poly.pdbx_strand_id
1 'polypeptide(L)' 'MDGVILSARIERGADKLLAQIARAGSMIVAAKAGARADGFVLGLESARAVADETIEQLYVIFDNATEERLKVLSK' A
#
# COMPACT_ATOMS: atom_id res chain seq x y z
N MET A 1 11.42 0.96 -0.16
CA MET A 1 10.71 1.49 1.01
C MET A 1 11.78 2.04 1.95
N ASP A 2 12.46 3.12 1.56
CA ASP A 2 13.58 3.61 2.34
C ASP A 2 13.06 4.46 3.50
N GLY A 3 13.41 4.09 4.73
CA GLY A 3 13.06 4.83 5.95
C GLY A 3 11.97 4.22 6.84
N VAL A 4 11.30 3.15 6.40
CA VAL A 4 10.24 2.50 7.19
C VAL A 4 10.79 1.28 7.92
N ILE A 5 10.76 1.28 9.26
CA ILE A 5 11.22 0.12 10.06
C ILE A 5 10.10 -0.93 10.10
N LEU A 6 10.24 -1.98 9.28
CA LEU A 6 9.29 -3.09 9.19
C LEU A 6 9.97 -4.42 9.53
N SER A 7 9.19 -5.36 10.06
CA SER A 7 9.64 -6.75 10.06
C SER A 7 9.67 -7.27 8.61
N ALA A 8 10.59 -8.19 8.31
CA ALA A 8 10.73 -8.75 6.96
C ALA A 8 9.43 -9.39 6.42
N ARG A 9 8.53 -9.84 7.30
CA ARG A 9 7.21 -10.36 6.89
C ARG A 9 6.28 -9.23 6.42
N ILE A 10 6.26 -8.12 7.15
CA ILE A 10 5.41 -6.98 6.83
C ILE A 10 5.91 -6.29 5.56
N GLU A 11 7.22 -6.10 5.44
CA GLU A 11 7.87 -5.54 4.24
C GLU A 11 7.51 -6.32 2.98
N ARG A 12 7.71 -7.66 2.98
CA ARG A 12 7.29 -8.50 1.84
C ARG A 12 5.80 -8.42 1.53
N GLY A 13 4.97 -8.25 2.55
CA GLY A 13 3.53 -8.06 2.40
C GLY A 13 3.21 -6.75 1.68
N ALA A 14 3.85 -5.67 2.12
CA ALA A 14 3.69 -4.35 1.53
C ALA A 14 4.23 -4.28 0.09
N ASP A 15 5.42 -4.82 -0.17
CA ASP A 15 6.00 -4.92 -1.52
C ASP A 15 5.07 -5.67 -2.49
N LYS A 16 4.48 -6.77 -2.02
CA LYS A 16 3.53 -7.54 -2.82
C LYS A 16 2.29 -6.72 -3.19
N LEU A 17 1.80 -5.87 -2.29
CA LEU A 17 0.65 -5.00 -2.53
C LEU A 17 1.02 -3.87 -3.50
N LEU A 18 2.19 -3.24 -3.31
CA LEU A 18 2.71 -2.23 -4.25
C LEU A 18 2.85 -2.81 -5.66
N ALA A 19 3.40 -4.02 -5.79
CA ALA A 19 3.51 -4.70 -7.07
C ALA A 19 2.15 -5.07 -7.69
N GLN A 20 1.09 -5.27 -6.88
CA GLN A 20 -0.26 -5.47 -7.39
C GLN A 20 -0.86 -4.17 -7.93
N ILE A 21 -0.70 -3.07 -7.20
CA ILE A 21 -1.13 -1.73 -7.62
C ILE A 21 -0.43 -1.36 -8.93
N ALA A 22 0.90 -1.43 -8.98
CA ALA A 22 1.69 -1.06 -10.15
C ALA A 22 1.31 -1.85 -11.43
N ARG A 23 0.93 -3.12 -11.29
CA ARG A 23 0.56 -3.99 -12.41
C ARG A 23 -0.94 -3.97 -12.76
N ALA A 24 -1.77 -3.22 -12.03
CA ALA A 24 -3.20 -3.21 -12.26
C ALA A 24 -3.54 -2.76 -13.69
N GLY A 25 -4.26 -3.57 -14.46
CA GLY A 25 -4.54 -3.32 -15.88
C GLY A 25 -5.77 -2.44 -16.17
N SER A 26 -6.53 -2.05 -15.16
CA SER A 26 -7.73 -1.21 -15.31
C SER A 26 -8.00 -0.41 -14.04
N MET A 27 -8.78 0.67 -14.15
CA MET A 27 -9.11 1.53 -13.00
C MET A 27 -9.73 0.75 -11.85
N ILE A 28 -10.67 -0.17 -12.15
CA ILE A 28 -11.33 -1.01 -11.15
C ILE A 28 -10.32 -1.90 -10.42
N VAL A 29 -9.36 -2.48 -11.15
CA VAL A 29 -8.34 -3.35 -10.55
C VAL A 29 -7.38 -2.53 -9.69
N ALA A 30 -7.01 -1.32 -10.12
CA ALA A 30 -6.14 -0.43 -9.36
C ALA A 30 -6.81 0.04 -8.06
N ALA A 31 -8.07 0.49 -8.12
CA ALA A 31 -8.85 0.89 -6.95
C ALA A 31 -9.02 -0.27 -5.95
N LYS A 32 -9.29 -1.49 -6.46
CA LYS A 32 -9.38 -2.69 -5.61
C LYS A 32 -8.04 -3.05 -4.96
N ALA A 33 -6.92 -2.86 -5.65
CA ALA A 33 -5.60 -3.10 -5.09
C ALA A 33 -5.25 -2.06 -4.01
N GLY A 34 -5.59 -0.79 -4.22
CA GLY A 34 -5.48 0.27 -3.21
C GLY A 34 -6.27 -0.06 -1.94
N ALA A 35 -7.56 -0.37 -2.07
CA ALA A 35 -8.40 -0.74 -0.91
C ALA A 35 -7.87 -1.96 -0.13
N ARG A 36 -7.19 -2.91 -0.80
CA ARG A 36 -6.52 -4.03 -0.11
C ARG A 36 -5.30 -3.57 0.67
N ALA A 37 -4.57 -2.59 0.15
CA ALA A 37 -3.43 -2.01 0.83
C ALA A 37 -3.89 -1.23 2.07
N ASP A 38 -4.98 -0.46 1.98
CA ASP A 38 -5.58 0.23 3.13
C ASP A 38 -5.98 -0.76 4.22
N GLY A 39 -6.68 -1.84 3.85
CA GLY A 39 -7.05 -2.90 4.79
C GLY A 39 -5.85 -3.61 5.42
N PHE A 40 -4.73 -3.70 4.70
CA PHE A 40 -3.49 -4.24 5.26
C PHE A 40 -2.90 -3.30 6.32
N VAL A 41 -2.82 -2.00 6.05
CA VAL A 41 -2.31 -1.01 7.02
C VAL A 41 -3.21 -0.92 8.25
N LEU A 42 -4.54 -0.86 8.06
CA LEU A 42 -5.52 -0.90 9.15
C LEU A 42 -5.35 -2.14 10.04
N GLY A 43 -5.05 -3.30 9.43
CA GLY A 43 -4.76 -4.53 10.16
C GLY A 43 -3.51 -4.43 11.03
N LEU A 44 -2.44 -3.79 10.53
CA LEU A 44 -1.22 -3.54 11.29
C LEU A 44 -1.46 -2.59 12.45
N GLU A 45 -2.21 -1.52 12.21
CA GLU A 45 -2.60 -0.50 13.19
C GLU A 45 -3.43 -1.13 14.32
N SER A 46 -4.48 -1.88 13.95
CA SER A 46 -5.35 -2.58 14.90
C SER A 46 -4.59 -3.58 15.77
N ALA A 47 -3.58 -4.23 15.21
CA ALA A 47 -2.72 -5.17 15.92
C ALA A 47 -1.57 -4.50 16.70
N ARG A 48 -1.38 -3.18 16.58
CA ARG A 48 -0.22 -2.43 17.09
C ARG A 48 1.11 -3.08 16.69
N ALA A 49 1.18 -3.56 15.45
CA ALA A 49 2.31 -4.35 14.95
C ALA A 49 3.54 -3.48 14.61
N VAL A 50 3.35 -2.18 14.43
CA VAL A 50 4.36 -1.17 14.09
C VAL A 50 4.01 0.15 14.77
N ALA A 51 4.94 1.12 14.77
CA ALA A 51 4.70 2.45 15.32
C ALA A 51 3.69 3.26 14.48
N ASP A 52 2.99 4.20 15.11
CA ASP A 52 1.98 5.02 14.45
C ASP A 52 2.58 5.85 13.30
N GLU A 53 3.81 6.37 13.45
CA GLU A 53 4.52 7.05 12.36
C GLU A 53 4.73 6.14 11.14
N THR A 54 5.04 4.86 11.37
CA THR A 54 5.17 3.86 10.31
C THR A 54 3.81 3.58 9.65
N ILE A 55 2.71 3.56 10.42
CA ILE A 55 1.36 3.41 9.88
C ILE A 55 1.02 4.56 8.93
N GLU A 56 1.24 5.80 9.36
CA GLU A 56 1.01 7.00 8.54
C GLU A 56 1.83 6.98 7.24
N GLN A 57 3.11 6.63 7.34
CA GLN A 57 3.97 6.49 6.16
C GLN A 57 3.48 5.42 5.19
N LEU A 58 2.99 4.28 5.68
CA LEU A 58 2.46 3.21 4.83
C LEU A 58 1.19 3.66 4.09
N TYR A 59 0.26 4.36 4.75
CA TYR A 59 -0.92 4.90 4.07
C TYR A 59 -0.51 5.84 2.94
N VAL A 60 0.38 6.81 3.20
CA VAL A 60 0.87 7.75 2.19
C VAL A 60 1.54 7.04 1.01
N ILE A 61 2.35 6.01 1.27
CA ILE A 61 3.01 5.23 0.22
C ILE A 61 1.99 4.52 -0.68
N PHE A 62 0.97 3.87 -0.09
CA PHE A 62 -0.04 3.14 -0.86
C PHE A 62 -1.01 4.06 -1.60
N ASP A 63 -1.40 5.19 -1.00
CA ASP A 63 -2.24 6.20 -1.63
C ASP A 63 -1.54 6.77 -2.87
N ASN A 64 -0.29 7.23 -2.72
CA ASN A 64 0.50 7.75 -3.82
C ASN A 64 0.65 6.72 -4.96
N ALA A 65 0.96 5.47 -4.62
CA ALA A 65 1.09 4.41 -5.62
C ALA A 65 -0.23 4.15 -6.38
N THR A 66 -1.35 4.18 -5.66
CA THR A 66 -2.69 3.97 -6.23
C THR A 66 -3.10 5.14 -7.11
N GLU A 67 -2.94 6.37 -6.64
CA GLU A 67 -3.21 7.58 -7.41
C GLU A 67 -2.40 7.65 -8.70
N GLU A 68 -1.09 7.43 -8.62
CA GLU A 68 -0.23 7.45 -9.80
C GLU A 68 -0.66 6.38 -10.81
N ARG A 69 -1.04 5.18 -10.35
CA ARG A 69 -1.54 4.15 -11.25
C ARG A 69 -2.87 4.55 -11.90
N LEU A 70 -3.80 5.12 -11.14
CA LEU A 70 -5.09 5.58 -11.67
C LEU A 70 -4.90 6.70 -12.71
N LYS A 71 -3.99 7.66 -12.47
CA LYS A 71 -3.63 8.71 -13.43
C LYS A 71 -3.07 8.15 -14.73
N VAL A 72 -2.34 7.05 -14.69
CA VAL A 72 -1.83 6.36 -15.90
C VAL A 72 -2.95 5.66 -16.66
N LEU A 73 -3.95 5.13 -15.96
CA LEU A 73 -5.06 4.36 -16.55
C LEU A 73 -6.25 5.22 -17.03
N SER A 74 -6.29 6.49 -16.64
CA SER A 74 -7.33 7.45 -17.06
C SER A 74 -6.97 8.22 -18.34
N LYS A 75 -5.80 7.93 -18.93
CA LYS A 75 -5.36 8.44 -20.24
C LYS A 75 -5.71 7.45 -21.34
#